data_AF-A0A7Y2FIX7-F1
#
_entry.id   AF-A0A7Y2FIX7-F1
#
_cell.length_a   1.000
_cell.length_b   1.000
_cell.length_c   1.000
_cell.angle_alpha   90.00
_cell.angle_beta   90.00
_cell.angle_gamma   90.00
#
_symmetry.space_group_name_H-M   'P 1'
#
loop_
_entity.id
_entity.type
_entity.pdbx_description
1 polymer ?
#
loop_
_entity_poly.entity_id
_entity_poly.type
_entity_poly.pdbx_seq_one_letter_code
_entity_poly.pdbx_strand_id
1 'polypeptide(L)'
;SWCGDAAHVMPVMNKLAGLSSKINFKVVLRDDNQDLMNEFLTNGSQSIPKLIAIDKETDAVLYTYGPRPSIATKMVEDYKEEHGALTPKFKEDLQRWYNKDKGQTAIKDLIKLIQEN
;
A
#
# COMPACT_ATOMS: atom_id res chain seq x y z
N SER A 1 -0.90 13.77 6.56
CA SER A 1 -0.83 12.30 6.61
C SER A 1 0.05 11.90 7.79
N TRP A 2 -0.42 11.05 8.71
CA TRP A 2 0.40 10.54 9.82
C TRP A 2 1.16 9.25 9.44
N CYS A 3 0.79 8.59 8.33
CA CYS A 3 1.51 7.45 7.77
C CYS A 3 2.47 7.90 6.67
N GLY A 4 3.76 7.62 6.85
CA GLY A 4 4.81 7.91 5.87
C GLY A 4 4.64 7.14 4.57
N ASP A 5 4.26 5.86 4.64
CA ASP A 5 4.05 5.02 3.45
C ASP A 5 2.86 5.50 2.61
N ALA A 6 1.74 5.88 3.27
CA ALA A 6 0.53 6.35 2.58
C ALA A 6 0.79 7.59 1.71
N ALA A 7 1.64 8.49 2.18
CA ALA A 7 1.98 9.71 1.46
C ALA A 7 2.65 9.44 0.11
N HIS A 8 3.35 8.31 -0.04
CA HIS A 8 4.04 7.94 -1.28
C HIS A 8 3.23 7.00 -2.16
N VAL A 9 2.49 6.08 -1.57
CA VAL A 9 1.82 5.01 -2.32
C VAL A 9 0.42 5.42 -2.80
N MET A 10 -0.37 6.15 -1.99
CA MET A 10 -1.73 6.53 -2.39
C MET A 10 -1.81 7.42 -3.63
N PRO A 11 -0.90 8.41 -3.85
CA PRO A 11 -0.91 9.19 -5.08
C PRO A 11 -0.72 8.33 -6.34
N VAL A 12 0.08 7.27 -6.25
CA VAL A 12 0.26 6.31 -7.35
C VAL A 12 -1.04 5.57 -7.63
N MET A 13 -1.70 5.04 -6.60
CA MET A 13 -2.99 4.35 -6.73
C MET A 13 -4.04 5.25 -7.40
N ASN A 14 -4.17 6.49 -6.90
CA ASN A 14 -5.11 7.47 -7.45
C ASN A 14 -4.79 7.81 -8.92
N LYS A 15 -3.51 7.98 -9.25
CA LYS A 15 -3.11 8.28 -10.63
C LYS A 15 -3.45 7.14 -11.58
N LEU A 16 -3.16 5.89 -11.19
CA LEU A 16 -3.46 4.70 -12.00
C LEU A 16 -4.96 4.50 -12.17
N ALA A 17 -5.74 4.64 -11.10
CA ALA A 17 -7.19 4.57 -11.18
C ALA A 17 -7.76 5.61 -12.14
N GLY A 18 -7.23 6.84 -12.13
CA GLY A 18 -7.61 7.92 -13.04
C GLY A 18 -7.26 7.69 -14.52
N LEU A 19 -6.52 6.63 -14.87
CA LEU A 19 -6.25 6.26 -16.27
C LEU A 19 -7.38 5.46 -16.92
N SER A 20 -8.37 5.00 -16.14
CA SER A 20 -9.48 4.18 -16.64
C SER A 20 -10.80 4.68 -16.09
N SER A 21 -11.76 4.95 -16.98
CA SER A 21 -13.13 5.29 -16.59
C SER A 21 -13.90 4.11 -15.96
N LYS A 22 -13.36 2.89 -16.03
CA LYS A 22 -13.94 1.69 -15.43
C LYS A 22 -13.61 1.54 -13.95
N ILE A 23 -12.66 2.30 -13.42
CA ILE A 23 -12.22 2.21 -12.03
C ILE A 23 -12.85 3.36 -11.24
N ASN A 24 -13.64 3.02 -10.23
CA ASN A 24 -14.14 3.98 -9.25
C ASN A 24 -13.26 3.93 -8.00
N PHE A 25 -12.42 4.95 -7.80
CA PHE A 25 -11.51 5.01 -6.66
C PHE A 25 -12.13 5.81 -5.50
N LYS A 26 -12.17 5.20 -4.32
CA LYS A 26 -12.65 5.82 -3.08
C LYS A 26 -11.60 5.71 -2.00
N VAL A 27 -11.50 6.74 -1.17
CA VAL A 27 -10.64 6.77 0.00
C VAL A 27 -11.52 6.89 1.24
N VAL A 28 -11.30 6.02 2.20
CA VAL A 28 -11.91 6.07 3.54
C VAL A 28 -10.82 6.15 4.60
N LEU A 29 -11.10 6.79 5.73
CA LEU A 29 -10.14 6.93 6.82
C LEU A 29 -10.14 5.67 7.68
N ARG A 30 -8.96 5.10 7.91
CA ARG A 30 -8.78 3.89 8.74
C ARG A 30 -9.46 4.01 10.11
N ASP A 31 -9.23 5.14 10.77
CA ASP A 31 -9.64 5.33 12.16
C ASP A 31 -11.17 5.39 12.31
N ASP A 32 -11.87 5.76 11.24
CA ASP A 32 -13.35 5.80 11.16
C ASP A 32 -13.96 4.49 10.61
N ASN A 33 -13.14 3.53 10.16
CA ASN A 33 -13.59 2.32 9.45
C ASN A 33 -12.92 1.06 10.03
N GLN A 34 -12.99 0.88 11.35
CA GLN A 34 -12.27 -0.21 12.04
C GLN A 34 -12.75 -1.61 11.63
N ASP A 35 -14.06 -1.81 11.46
CA ASP A 35 -14.62 -3.11 11.05
C ASP A 35 -14.06 -3.54 9.69
N LEU A 36 -14.09 -2.62 8.71
CA LEU A 36 -13.48 -2.86 7.40
C LEU A 36 -11.99 -3.19 7.53
N MET A 37 -11.26 -2.48 8.37
CA MET A 37 -9.83 -2.74 8.54
C MET A 37 -9.53 -4.08 9.21
N ASN A 38 -10.41 -4.56 10.09
CA ASN A 38 -10.28 -5.87 10.74
C ASN A 38 -10.48 -7.03 9.75
N GLU A 39 -11.28 -6.83 8.68
CA GLU A 39 -11.41 -7.82 7.59
C GLU A 39 -10.14 -7.90 6.71
N PHE A 40 -9.34 -6.83 6.68
CA PHE A 40 -8.21 -6.68 5.75
C PHE A 40 -6.87 -6.41 6.45
N LEU A 41 -6.58 -7.15 7.53
CA LEU A 41 -5.32 -7.05 8.25
C LEU A 41 -4.12 -7.37 7.35
N THR A 42 -2.99 -6.72 7.61
CA THR A 42 -1.68 -7.11 7.07
C THR A 42 -0.81 -7.57 8.23
N ASN A 43 -0.45 -8.85 8.21
CA ASN A 43 0.32 -9.52 9.28
C ASN A 43 -0.28 -9.27 10.66
N GLY A 44 -1.61 -9.42 10.78
CA GLY A 44 -2.36 -9.23 12.03
C GLY A 44 -2.54 -7.77 12.46
N SER A 45 -2.13 -6.78 11.65
CA SER A 45 -2.20 -5.36 11.99
C SER A 45 -3.03 -4.55 11.00
N GLN A 46 -3.70 -3.50 11.48
CA GLN A 46 -4.39 -2.50 10.66
C GLN A 46 -3.39 -1.53 9.99
N SER A 47 -2.58 -2.09 9.08
CA SER A 47 -1.56 -1.36 8.33
C SER A 47 -2.19 -0.52 7.21
N ILE A 48 -1.68 0.69 7.00
CA ILE A 48 -2.10 1.56 5.90
C ILE A 48 -0.91 2.04 5.06
N PRO A 49 -1.13 2.38 3.78
CA PRO A 49 -2.41 2.29 3.04
C PRO A 49 -2.79 0.83 2.71
N LYS A 50 -4.09 0.51 2.72
CA LYS A 50 -4.60 -0.78 2.26
C LYS A 50 -5.49 -0.53 1.05
N LEU A 51 -5.09 -1.03 -0.11
CA LEU A 51 -5.92 -1.05 -1.30
C LEU A 51 -6.69 -2.37 -1.34
N ILE A 52 -7.99 -2.27 -1.57
CA ILE A 52 -8.90 -3.40 -1.74
C ILE A 52 -9.57 -3.21 -3.09
N ALA A 53 -9.28 -4.09 -4.04
CA ALA A 53 -9.94 -4.10 -5.34
C ALA A 53 -11.16 -5.02 -5.26
N ILE A 54 -12.32 -4.47 -5.60
CA ILE A 54 -13.62 -5.13 -5.47
C ILE A 54 -14.29 -5.12 -6.83
N ASP A 55 -14.79 -6.26 -7.27
CA ASP A 55 -15.68 -6.36 -8.42
C ASP A 55 -17.05 -5.78 -8.06
N LYS A 56 -17.53 -4.83 -8.86
CA LYS A 56 -18.75 -4.07 -8.54
C LYS A 56 -20.04 -4.89 -8.68
N GLU A 57 -20.03 -5.94 -9.49
CA GLU A 57 -21.25 -6.72 -9.77
C GLU A 57 -21.43 -7.84 -8.76
N THR A 58 -20.32 -8.42 -8.29
CA THR A 58 -20.31 -9.59 -7.42
C THR A 58 -19.92 -9.28 -5.97
N ASP A 59 -19.45 -8.05 -5.70
CA ASP A 59 -18.82 -7.63 -4.45
C ASP A 59 -17.61 -8.50 -4.04
N ALA A 60 -17.07 -9.28 -4.98
CA ALA A 60 -15.92 -10.14 -4.74
C ALA A 60 -14.64 -9.31 -4.60
N VAL A 61 -13.82 -9.64 -3.60
CA VAL A 61 -12.47 -9.08 -3.48
C VAL A 61 -11.59 -9.75 -4.52
N LEU A 62 -11.10 -8.97 -5.47
CA LEU A 62 -10.21 -9.44 -6.54
C LEU A 62 -8.78 -9.58 -6.03
N TYR A 63 -8.27 -8.53 -5.37
CA TYR A 63 -6.94 -8.52 -4.78
C TYR A 63 -6.82 -7.41 -3.75
N THR A 64 -5.78 -7.51 -2.91
CA THR A 64 -5.40 -6.45 -1.97
C THR A 64 -3.94 -6.07 -2.15
N TYR A 65 -3.59 -4.84 -1.80
CA TYR A 65 -2.22 -4.33 -1.89
C TYR A 65 -1.89 -3.37 -0.75
N GLY A 66 -0.60 -3.29 -0.40
CA GLY A 66 -0.07 -2.44 0.66
C GLY A 66 0.29 -3.20 1.94
N PRO A 67 0.92 -2.52 2.92
CA PRO A 67 1.10 -1.06 2.99
C PRO A 67 2.22 -0.50 2.14
N ARG A 68 3.20 -1.32 1.76
CA ARG A 68 4.41 -0.87 1.08
C ARG A 68 4.58 -1.57 -0.27
N PRO A 69 5.28 -0.93 -1.22
CA PRO A 69 5.77 -1.60 -2.40
C PRO A 69 6.73 -2.73 -2.07
N SER A 70 6.82 -3.72 -2.95
CA SER A 70 7.58 -4.96 -2.77
C SER A 70 9.00 -4.72 -2.26
N ILE A 71 9.74 -3.78 -2.84
CA ILE A 71 11.11 -3.43 -2.42
C ILE A 71 11.13 -2.81 -1.01
N ALA A 72 10.23 -1.87 -0.71
CA ALA A 72 10.15 -1.25 0.62
C ALA A 72 9.68 -2.24 1.71
N THR A 73 8.81 -3.18 1.36
CA THR A 73 8.43 -4.30 2.23
C THR A 73 9.66 -5.11 2.60
N LYS A 74 10.45 -5.53 1.61
CA LYS A 74 11.70 -6.26 1.84
C LYS A 74 12.69 -5.48 2.69
N MET A 75 12.89 -4.18 2.40
CA MET A 75 13.77 -3.32 3.23
C MET A 75 13.35 -3.31 4.70
N VAL A 76 12.04 -3.26 4.98
CA VAL A 76 11.51 -3.24 6.35
C VAL A 76 11.65 -4.60 7.02
N GLU A 77 11.39 -5.69 6.30
CA GLU A 77 11.50 -7.05 6.81
C GLU A 77 12.95 -7.39 7.14
N ASP A 78 13.86 -7.20 6.19
CA ASP A 78 15.30 -7.45 6.36
C ASP A 78 15.86 -6.65 7.55
N TYR A 79 15.49 -5.36 7.67
CA TYR A 79 15.97 -4.53 8.76
C TYR A 79 15.42 -4.99 10.12
N LYS A 80 14.15 -5.40 10.19
CA LYS A 80 13.55 -5.93 11.43
C LYS A 80 14.16 -7.26 11.84
N GLU A 81 14.48 -8.12 10.89
CA GLU A 81 15.13 -9.40 11.16
C GLU A 81 16.49 -9.18 11.82
N GLU A 82 17.28 -8.22 11.34
CA GLU A 82 18.61 -7.92 11.87
C GLU A 82 18.58 -7.10 13.18
N HIS A 83 17.66 -6.14 13.32
CA HIS A 83 17.69 -5.14 14.40
C HIS A 83 16.54 -5.27 15.42
N GLY A 84 15.57 -6.16 15.18
CA GLY A 84 14.37 -6.36 16.00
C GLY A 84 13.30 -5.26 15.86
N ALA A 85 13.69 -4.01 15.63
CA ALA A 85 12.77 -2.87 15.50
C ALA A 85 13.26 -1.82 14.48
N LEU A 86 12.33 -1.02 13.96
CA LEU A 86 12.65 0.06 13.02
C LEU A 86 13.19 1.29 13.76
N THR A 87 14.45 1.63 13.50
CA THR A 87 15.10 2.81 14.09
C THR A 87 14.66 4.11 13.39
N PRO A 88 14.82 5.28 14.03
CA PRO A 88 14.61 6.57 13.37
C PRO A 88 15.48 6.73 12.12
N LYS A 89 16.72 6.24 12.16
CA LYS A 89 17.65 6.28 11.03
C LYS A 89 17.13 5.48 9.83
N PHE A 90 16.67 4.26 10.07
CA PHE A 90 16.07 3.45 9.02
C PHE A 90 14.83 4.11 8.40
N LYS A 91 13.97 4.75 9.21
CA LYS A 91 12.80 5.48 8.69
C LYS A 91 13.21 6.63 7.76
N GLU A 92 14.31 7.32 8.07
CA GLU A 92 14.89 8.33 7.20
C GLU A 92 15.41 7.73 5.89
N ASP A 93 16.12 6.59 5.96
CA ASP A 93 16.66 5.91 4.78
C ASP A 93 15.54 5.36 3.88
N LEU A 94 14.48 4.82 4.47
CA LEU A 94 13.26 4.43 3.77
C LEU A 94 12.58 5.62 3.09
N GLN A 95 12.50 6.77 3.77
CA GLN A 95 11.98 8.00 3.16
C GLN A 95 12.84 8.47 1.98
N ARG A 96 14.18 8.42 2.11
CA ARG A 96 15.11 8.72 1.01
C ARG A 96 14.93 7.77 -0.16
N TRP A 97 14.68 6.49 0.12
CA TRP A 97 14.35 5.50 -0.90
C TRP A 97 13.06 5.85 -1.64
N TYR A 98 11.97 6.16 -0.93
CA TYR A 98 10.71 6.56 -1.59
C TYR A 98 10.90 7.76 -2.52
N ASN A 99 11.65 8.77 -2.07
CA ASN A 99 11.96 9.96 -2.87
C ASN A 99 12.76 9.62 -4.15
N LYS A 100 13.62 8.59 -4.10
CA LYS A 100 14.39 8.11 -5.25
C LYS A 100 13.57 7.21 -6.16
N ASP A 101 12.77 6.31 -5.59
CA ASP A 101 11.90 5.37 -6.33
C ASP A 101 10.79 6.11 -7.08
N LYS A 102 10.29 7.24 -6.55
CA LYS A 102 9.24 8.05 -7.18
C LYS A 102 8.00 7.23 -7.56
N GLY A 103 7.66 6.23 -6.72
CA GLY A 103 6.50 5.36 -6.91
C GLY A 103 6.65 4.32 -8.02
N GLN A 104 7.83 4.17 -8.65
CA GLN A 104 8.03 3.22 -9.74
C GLN A 104 7.83 1.77 -9.29
N THR A 105 8.25 1.42 -8.07
CA THR A 105 8.01 0.07 -7.54
C THR A 105 6.51 -0.15 -7.31
N ALA A 106 5.80 0.83 -6.75
CA ALA A 106 4.36 0.74 -6.55
C ALA A 106 3.59 0.56 -7.87
N ILE A 107 3.98 1.30 -8.91
CA ILE A 107 3.39 1.17 -10.26
C ILE A 107 3.58 -0.24 -10.79
N LYS A 108 4.81 -0.79 -10.72
CA LYS A 108 5.12 -2.13 -11.20
C LYS A 108 4.32 -3.20 -10.47
N ASP A 109 4.27 -3.12 -9.14
CA ASP A 109 3.49 -4.07 -8.33
C ASP A 109 2.01 -4.04 -8.72
N LEU A 110 1.41 -2.85 -8.83
CA LEU A 110 -0.01 -2.69 -9.16
C LEU A 110 -0.34 -3.13 -10.60
N ILE A 111 0.51 -2.81 -11.58
CA ILE A 111 0.32 -3.28 -12.96
C ILE A 111 0.37 -4.81 -13.00
N LYS A 112 1.31 -5.42 -12.27
CA LYS A 112 1.41 -6.88 -12.18
C LYS A 112 0.12 -7.49 -11.62
N LEU A 113 -0.40 -6.95 -10.51
CA LEU A 113 -1.67 -7.40 -9.92
C LEU A 113 -2.86 -7.28 -10.89
N ILE A 114 -2.90 -6.24 -11.70
CA ILE A 114 -3.97 -6.03 -12.70
C ILE A 114 -3.85 -7.00 -13.88
N GLN A 115 -2.63 -7.41 -14.26
CA GLN A 115 -2.40 -8.29 -15.40
C GLN A 115 -2.54 -9.78 -15.07
N GLU A 116 -2.33 -10.15 -13.80
CA GLU A 116 -2.42 -11.53 -13.32
C GLU A 116 -3.84 -11.95 -12.90
N ASN A 117 -4.81 -11.02 -12.96
CA ASN A 117 -6.23 -11.24 -12.65
C ASN A 117 -7.11 -10.73 -13.81
#